data_AF-T0Z4K1-F1
#
_entry.id   AF-T0Z4K1-F1
#
_cell.length_a   1.000
_cell.length_b   1.000
_cell.length_c   1.000
_cell.angle_alpha   90.00
_cell.angle_beta   90.00
_cell.angle_gamma   90.00
#
_symmetry.space_group_name_H-M   'P 1'
#
loop_
_entity.id
_entity.type
_entity.pdbx_description
1 polymer ?
#
loop_
_entity_poly.entity_id
_entity_poly.type
_entity_poly.pdbx_seq_one_letter_code
_entity_poly.pdbx_strand_id
1 'polypeptide(L)'
;MRDKEREGSFLYQGTVEGEKGVDIGITIDMISKMGHYDAAVLISGDTDFVPLIQYLKDSLKLVYSLSLSRGEPGQIQLFSPQIKNAVDYFHVVSEKDMLGRYLDRKAGIPPIILSEIDHRLEALSGG
;
A
#
# COMPACT_ATOMS: atom_id res chain seq x y z
N MET A 1 46.44 16.84 -3.08
CA MET A 1 45.51 17.99 -3.05
C MET A 1 44.70 17.95 -4.34
N ARG A 2 43.37 17.91 -4.37
CA ARG A 2 42.32 18.01 -3.36
C ARG A 2 41.09 17.33 -3.98
N ASP A 3 40.33 16.65 -3.14
CA ASP A 3 39.02 16.06 -3.44
C ASP A 3 38.04 17.07 -4.04
N LYS A 4 37.09 16.55 -4.83
CA LYS A 4 35.67 16.89 -4.72
C LYS A 4 34.84 15.73 -5.23
N GLU A 5 34.43 14.91 -4.28
CA GLU A 5 33.27 14.02 -4.34
C GLU A 5 32.09 14.75 -5.00
N ARG A 6 31.53 14.16 -6.06
CA ARG A 6 30.20 14.53 -6.53
C ARG A 6 29.25 13.51 -5.93
N GLU A 7 28.47 14.02 -4.98
CA GLU A 7 27.39 13.34 -4.27
C GLU A 7 26.56 12.47 -5.21
N GLY A 8 26.34 11.23 -4.77
CA GLY A 8 25.54 10.24 -5.47
C GLY A 8 24.09 10.69 -5.58
N SER A 9 23.74 11.34 -6.69
CA SER A 9 22.36 11.44 -7.13
C SER A 9 21.96 10.09 -7.72
N PHE A 10 21.38 9.21 -6.91
CA PHE A 10 20.66 8.05 -7.42
C PHE A 10 19.42 8.55 -8.17
N LEU A 11 19.52 8.62 -9.49
CA LEU A 11 18.38 8.83 -10.37
C LEU A 11 17.47 7.60 -10.25
N TYR A 12 16.37 7.73 -9.51
CA TYR A 12 15.33 6.71 -9.45
C TYR A 12 14.61 6.64 -10.80
N GLN A 13 14.76 5.51 -11.50
CA GLN A 13 14.05 5.15 -12.72
C GLN A 13 12.58 4.80 -12.46
N GLY A 14 11.86 5.63 -11.70
CA GLY A 14 10.40 5.53 -11.55
C GLY A 14 9.61 5.87 -12.82
N THR A 15 10.29 6.15 -13.93
CA THR A 15 9.72 6.47 -15.25
C THR A 15 9.81 5.30 -16.24
N VAL A 16 10.19 4.09 -15.81
CA VAL A 16 10.08 2.90 -16.66
C VAL A 16 8.64 2.43 -16.61
N GLU A 17 7.89 2.67 -17.70
CA GLU A 17 6.51 2.18 -17.85
C GLU A 17 6.47 0.66 -17.70
N GLY A 18 5.84 0.20 -16.61
CA GLY A 18 5.58 -1.21 -16.32
C GLY A 18 5.40 -1.45 -14.82
N GLU A 19 4.47 -2.33 -14.45
CA GLU A 19 4.13 -2.69 -13.05
C GLU A 19 5.39 -2.92 -12.17
N LYS A 20 6.43 -3.55 -12.73
CA LYS A 20 7.69 -3.84 -12.03
C LYS A 20 8.45 -2.63 -11.49
N GLY A 21 8.36 -1.46 -12.12
CA GLY A 21 9.09 -0.27 -11.67
C GLY A 21 8.59 0.25 -10.33
N VAL A 22 7.29 0.09 -10.08
CA VAL A 22 6.62 0.53 -8.86
C VAL A 22 7.00 -0.38 -7.69
N ASP A 23 7.00 -1.70 -7.88
CA ASP A 23 7.33 -2.66 -6.82
C ASP A 23 8.78 -2.49 -6.34
N ILE A 24 9.70 -2.28 -7.28
CA ILE A 24 11.10 -1.97 -6.97
C ILE A 24 11.19 -0.65 -6.20
N GLY A 25 10.50 0.39 -6.66
CA GLY A 25 10.48 1.70 -5.99
C GLY A 25 10.01 1.60 -4.53
N ILE A 26 8.87 0.95 -4.31
CA ILE A 26 8.31 0.70 -2.97
C ILE A 26 9.31 -0.07 -2.11
N THR A 27 9.89 -1.15 -2.65
CA THR A 27 10.84 -2.01 -1.95
C THR A 27 12.07 -1.22 -1.49
N ILE A 28 12.69 -0.46 -2.38
CA ILE A 28 13.87 0.32 -2.07
C ILE A 28 13.56 1.43 -1.06
N ASP A 29 12.42 2.11 -1.21
CA ASP A 29 12.04 3.20 -0.31
C ASP A 29 11.84 2.70 1.13
N MET A 30 11.12 1.59 1.31
CA MET A 30 10.92 0.97 2.61
C MET A 30 12.25 0.55 3.24
N ILE A 31 13.13 -0.13 2.49
CA ILE A 31 14.44 -0.56 2.99
C ILE A 31 15.31 0.64 3.37
N SER A 32 15.40 1.65 2.50
CA SER A 32 16.28 2.80 2.72
C SER A 32 15.90 3.64 3.95
N LYS A 33 14.60 3.66 4.30
CA LYS A 33 14.05 4.42 5.42
C LYS A 33 13.86 3.59 6.69
N MET A 34 14.28 2.32 6.73
CA MET A 34 14.11 1.47 7.91
C MET A 34 14.65 2.08 9.20
N GLY A 35 15.72 2.89 9.15
CA GLY A 35 16.23 3.59 10.33
C GLY A 35 15.28 4.66 10.92
N HIS A 36 14.22 5.01 10.19
CA HIS A 36 13.32 6.13 10.50
C HIS A 36 11.89 5.71 10.82
N TYR A 37 11.59 4.42 10.85
CA TYR A 37 10.28 3.92 11.26
C TYR A 37 10.40 2.62 12.08
N ASP A 38 9.44 2.40 12.97
CA ASP A 38 9.34 1.18 13.78
C ASP A 38 8.43 0.13 13.12
N ALA A 39 7.42 0.60 12.39
CA ALA A 39 6.45 -0.21 11.70
C ALA A 39 6.28 0.21 10.23
N ALA A 40 6.18 -0.77 9.36
CA ALA A 40 5.83 -0.62 7.96
C ALA A 40 4.36 -0.99 7.74
N VAL A 41 3.62 -0.16 6.99
CA VAL A 41 2.25 -0.47 6.55
C VAL A 41 2.26 -0.60 5.03
N LEU A 42 2.10 -1.83 4.54
CA LEU A 42 2.02 -2.12 3.11
C LEU A 42 0.55 -2.16 2.68
N ILE A 43 0.19 -1.29 1.74
CA ILE A 43 -1.14 -1.29 1.11
C ILE A 43 -0.99 -1.91 -0.26
N SER A 44 -1.08 -3.24 -0.34
CA SER A 44 -0.96 -3.97 -1.60
C SER A 44 -1.61 -5.35 -1.49
N GLY A 45 -2.09 -5.86 -2.64
CA GLY A 45 -2.52 -7.24 -2.80
C GLY A 45 -1.46 -8.14 -3.43
N ASP A 46 -0.28 -7.61 -3.76
CA ASP A 46 0.75 -8.31 -4.53
C ASP A 46 1.65 -9.19 -3.65
N THR A 47 1.73 -10.47 -4.00
CA THR A 47 2.57 -11.47 -3.32
C THR A 47 4.06 -11.28 -3.53
N ASP A 48 4.46 -10.51 -4.54
CA ASP A 48 5.86 -10.30 -4.85
C ASP A 48 6.58 -9.47 -3.78
N PHE A 49 5.85 -8.85 -2.84
CA PHE A 49 6.41 -8.19 -1.66
C PHE A 49 6.77 -9.13 -0.51
N VAL A 50 6.46 -10.43 -0.57
CA VAL A 50 6.80 -11.37 0.51
C VAL A 50 8.30 -11.35 0.88
N PRO A 51 9.26 -11.32 -0.06
CA PRO A 51 10.68 -11.19 0.27
C PRO A 51 11.01 -9.88 1.02
N LEU A 52 10.39 -8.76 0.65
CA LEU A 52 10.54 -7.49 1.34
C LEU A 52 10.00 -7.60 2.78
N ILE A 53 8.79 -8.15 2.95
CA ILE A 53 8.19 -8.35 4.27
C ILE A 53 9.13 -9.15 5.18
N GLN A 54 9.69 -10.26 4.68
CA GLN A 54 10.62 -11.07 5.44
C GLN A 54 11.88 -10.29 5.83
N TYR A 55 12.47 -9.55 4.89
CA TYR A 55 13.66 -8.74 5.14
C TYR A 55 13.44 -7.66 6.22
N LEU A 56 12.28 -7.00 6.21
CA LEU A 56 11.91 -6.01 7.22
C LEU A 56 11.77 -6.66 8.61
N LYS A 57 11.15 -7.84 8.67
CA LYS A 57 10.97 -8.58 9.93
C LYS A 57 12.27 -9.12 10.49
N ASP A 58 13.16 -9.61 9.64
CA ASP A 58 14.52 -10.02 10.02
C ASP A 58 15.33 -8.82 10.57
N SER A 59 14.98 -7.61 10.14
CA SER A 59 15.51 -6.35 10.65
C SER A 59 14.72 -5.80 11.86
N LEU A 60 13.91 -6.64 12.51
CA LEU A 60 13.10 -6.34 13.69
C LEU A 60 12.04 -5.24 13.49
N LYS A 61 11.56 -5.04 12.25
CA LYS A 61 10.45 -4.13 11.96
C LYS A 61 9.12 -4.86 12.05
N LEU A 62 8.11 -4.17 12.58
CA LEU A 62 6.73 -4.64 12.50
C LEU A 62 6.18 -4.38 11.10
N VAL A 63 5.49 -5.35 10.52
CA VAL A 63 4.91 -5.23 9.19
C VAL A 63 3.41 -5.48 9.25
N TYR A 64 2.65 -4.47 8.85
CA TYR A 64 1.20 -4.50 8.71
C TYR A 64 0.86 -4.54 7.22
N SER A 65 -0.10 -5.36 6.82
CA SER A 65 -0.65 -5.32 5.47
C SER A 65 -2.12 -4.91 5.50
N LEU A 66 -2.46 -3.93 4.67
CA LEU A 66 -3.82 -3.49 4.43
C LEU A 66 -4.23 -3.88 3.02
N SER A 67 -5.34 -4.59 2.89
CA SER A 67 -5.92 -4.94 1.61
C SER A 67 -7.25 -4.22 1.41
N LEU A 68 -7.42 -3.60 0.25
CA LEU A 68 -8.71 -3.06 -0.18
C LEU A 68 -9.48 -4.13 -0.95
N SER A 69 -10.77 -4.24 -0.70
CA SER A 69 -11.62 -5.24 -1.34
C SER A 69 -12.93 -4.64 -1.82
N ARG A 70 -13.39 -5.03 -3.01
CA ARG A 70 -14.67 -4.53 -3.57
C ARG A 70 -15.91 -5.25 -3.02
N GLY A 71 -15.74 -6.36 -2.29
CA GLY A 71 -16.84 -7.18 -1.77
C GLY A 71 -17.13 -6.94 -0.29
N GLU A 72 -18.30 -7.40 0.16
CA GLU A 72 -18.68 -7.47 1.57
C GLU A 72 -17.76 -8.44 2.34
N PRO A 73 -17.52 -8.21 3.66
CA PRO A 73 -16.74 -9.12 4.50
C PRO A 73 -17.27 -10.57 4.42
N GLY A 74 -16.52 -11.45 3.76
CA GLY A 74 -16.90 -12.86 3.54
C GLY A 74 -16.94 -13.33 2.08
N GLN A 75 -17.03 -12.41 1.10
CA GLN A 75 -16.91 -12.71 -0.34
C GLN A 75 -15.57 -12.28 -0.94
N ILE A 76 -14.70 -11.72 -0.10
CA ILE A 76 -13.40 -11.22 -0.49
C ILE A 76 -12.50 -12.43 -0.76
N GLN A 77 -12.09 -12.63 -2.01
CA GLN A 77 -10.94 -13.48 -2.29
C GLN A 77 -9.77 -12.87 -1.53
N LEU A 78 -9.42 -13.47 -0.40
CA LEU A 78 -8.24 -13.11 0.35
C LEU A 78 -7.05 -13.18 -0.61
N PHE A 79 -6.47 -12.01 -0.87
CA PHE A 79 -5.17 -11.90 -1.50
C PHE A 79 -4.23 -12.87 -0.79
N SER A 80 -3.55 -13.67 -1.60
CA SER A 80 -2.82 -14.90 -1.27
C SER A 80 -2.53 -15.15 0.22
N PRO A 81 -2.81 -16.37 0.74
CA PRO A 81 -2.42 -16.79 2.09
C PRO A 81 -0.97 -16.48 2.46
N GLN A 82 -0.09 -16.35 1.48
CA GLN A 82 1.34 -16.06 1.65
C GLN A 82 1.58 -14.70 2.34
N ILE A 83 0.92 -13.62 1.91
CA ILE A 83 1.11 -12.29 2.54
C ILE A 83 0.59 -12.31 3.96
N LYS A 84 -0.62 -12.86 4.16
CA LYS A 84 -1.26 -12.95 5.48
C LYS A 84 -0.38 -13.68 6.49
N ASN A 85 0.34 -14.71 6.06
CA ASN A 85 1.25 -15.47 6.93
C ASN A 85 2.61 -14.78 7.13
N ALA A 86 3.02 -13.91 6.22
CA ALA A 86 4.31 -13.21 6.30
C ALA A 86 4.26 -12.01 7.26
N VAL A 87 3.13 -11.29 7.30
CA VAL A 87 2.97 -10.05 8.08
C VAL A 87 2.63 -10.31 9.56
N ASP A 88 2.82 -9.31 10.40
CA ASP A 88 2.45 -9.36 11.82
C ASP A 88 0.95 -9.09 12.03
N TYR A 89 0.36 -8.26 11.17
CA TYR A 89 -1.08 -8.03 11.15
C TYR A 89 -1.59 -7.80 9.74
N PHE A 90 -2.70 -8.45 9.42
CA PHE A 90 -3.37 -8.32 8.13
C PHE A 90 -4.78 -7.78 8.34
N HIS A 91 -5.09 -6.65 7.71
CA HIS A 91 -6.40 -6.02 7.77
C HIS A 91 -7.00 -5.87 6.39
N VAL A 92 -8.28 -6.19 6.27
CA VAL A 92 -9.02 -5.99 5.03
C VAL A 92 -10.05 -4.90 5.25
N VAL A 93 -10.05 -3.92 4.36
CA VAL A 93 -11.04 -2.84 4.34
C VAL A 93 -11.93 -3.06 3.12
N SER A 94 -13.24 -3.12 3.34
CA SER A 94 -14.21 -3.13 2.24
C SER A 94 -14.25 -1.76 1.58
N GLU A 95 -14.47 -1.71 0.27
CA GLU A 95 -14.60 -0.46 -0.47
C GLU A 95 -15.75 0.39 0.09
N LYS A 96 -16.83 -0.28 0.52
CA LYS A 96 -17.97 0.34 1.20
C LYS A 96 -17.56 1.04 2.49
N ASP A 97 -16.79 0.40 3.37
CA ASP A 97 -16.31 1.02 4.59
C ASP A 97 -15.30 2.13 4.30
N MET A 98 -14.42 1.93 3.31
CA MET A 98 -13.44 2.93 2.90
C MET A 98 -14.14 4.22 2.48
N LEU A 99 -15.11 4.11 1.56
CA LEU A 99 -15.82 5.26 1.00
C LEU A 99 -16.87 5.85 1.96
N GLY A 100 -17.56 5.00 2.71
CA GLY A 100 -18.68 5.41 3.56
C GLY A 100 -18.30 5.82 4.97
N ARG A 101 -17.23 5.24 5.54
CA ARG A 101 -16.83 5.44 6.93
C ARG A 101 -15.48 6.12 7.10
N TYR A 102 -14.48 5.73 6.32
CA TYR A 102 -13.10 6.19 6.54
C TYR A 102 -12.71 7.41 5.70
N LEU A 103 -13.39 7.66 4.59
CA LEU A 103 -13.12 8.81 3.74
C LEU A 103 -13.52 10.11 4.43
N ASP A 104 -12.57 11.01 4.66
CA ASP A 104 -12.86 12.37 5.09
C ASP A 104 -13.42 13.19 3.93
N ARG A 105 -14.74 13.27 3.87
CA ARG A 105 -15.47 14.03 2.83
C ARG A 105 -15.23 15.54 2.92
N LYS A 106 -14.62 16.05 3.99
CA LYS A 106 -14.28 17.47 4.18
C LYS A 106 -12.88 17.82 3.71
N ALA A 107 -12.10 16.87 3.20
CA ALA A 107 -10.73 17.07 2.72
C ALA A 107 -10.61 17.91 1.43
N GLY A 108 -11.61 18.74 1.11
CA GLY A 108 -11.63 19.55 -0.11
C GLY A 108 -11.89 18.74 -1.39
N ILE A 109 -12.55 17.58 -1.27
CA ILE A 109 -12.86 16.72 -2.41
C ILE A 109 -13.85 17.45 -3.34
N PRO A 110 -13.55 17.58 -4.65
CA PRO A 110 -14.44 18.21 -5.62
C PRO A 110 -15.86 17.62 -5.59
N PRO A 111 -16.92 18.45 -5.70
CA PRO A 111 -18.31 17.96 -5.67
C PRO A 111 -18.61 16.85 -6.68
N ILE A 112 -18.02 16.91 -7.88
CA ILE A 112 -18.18 15.87 -8.91
C ILE A 112 -17.67 14.51 -8.45
N ILE A 113 -16.58 14.47 -7.69
CA ILE A 113 -16.00 13.23 -7.14
C ILE A 113 -16.88 12.72 -5.99
N LEU A 114 -17.40 13.62 -5.14
CA LEU A 114 -18.32 13.24 -4.08
C LEU A 114 -19.60 12.60 -4.63
N SER A 115 -20.17 13.15 -5.71
CA SER A 115 -21.34 12.56 -6.37
C SER A 115 -21.06 11.17 -6.96
N GLU A 116 -19.88 10.96 -7.56
CA GLU A 116 -19.49 9.64 -8.06
C GLU A 116 -19.30 8.63 -6.92
N ILE A 117 -18.73 9.07 -5.79
CA ILE A 117 -18.59 8.22 -4.59
C ILE A 117 -19.96 7.81 -4.06
N ASP A 118 -20.93 8.72 -4.03
CA ASP A 118 -22.29 8.43 -3.59
C ASP A 118 -22.96 7.40 -4.50
N HIS A 119 -22.88 7.58 -5.82
CA HIS A 119 -23.38 6.61 -6.79
C HIS A 119 -22.72 5.23 -6.61
N ARG A 120 -21.42 5.20 -6.34
CA ARG A 120 -20.68 3.95 -6.11
C ARG A 120 -21.09 3.26 -4.79
N LEU A 121 -21.35 4.03 -3.73
CA LEU A 121 -21.85 3.50 -2.47
C LEU A 121 -23.27 2.91 -2.59
N GLU A 122 -24.13 3.54 -3.40
CA GLU A 122 -25.46 3.01 -3.73
C GLU A 122 -25.35 1.67 -4.47
N ALA A 123 -24.50 1.59 -5.49
CA ALA A 123 -24.26 0.36 -6.25
C ALA A 123 -23.72 -0.78 -5.36
N LEU A 124 -22.85 -0.47 -4.38
CA LEU A 124 -22.31 -1.44 -3.42
C LEU A 124 -23.33 -1.86 -2.35
N SER A 125 -24.42 -1.11 -2.16
CA SER A 125 -25.46 -1.40 -1.15
C SER A 125 -26.70 -2.09 -1.71
N GLY A 126 -26.86 -2.11 -3.04
CA GLY A 126 -28.00 -2.70 -3.75
C GLY A 126 -27.80 -4.12 -4.29
N GLY A 127 -26.68 -4.77 -3.96
CA GLY A 127 -26.34 -6.15 -4.35
C GLY A 127 -26.56 -7.18 -3.25
#